data_AF-A0A7J2UQP8-F1
#
_entry.id   AF-A0A7J2UQP8-F1
#
_cell.length_a   1.000
_cell.length_b   1.000
_cell.length_c   1.000
_cell.angle_alpha   90.00
_cell.angle_beta   90.00
_cell.angle_gamma   90.00
#
_symmetry.space_group_name_H-M   'P 1'
#
loop_
_entity.id
_entity.type
_entity.pdbx_description
1 polymer ?
#
loop_
_entity_poly.entity_id
_entity_poly.type
_entity_poly.pdbx_seq_one_letter_code
_entity_poly.pdbx_strand_id
1 'polypeptide(L)'
;MLWVEIVLMCMVIVLLAIVLWGRGGVLRQRRLEREIEELRSRLIEYSRAQPVVLPQKIGPDLYEFVKDLETLRSAIAGAKICQRVILKKYGVKPGPEVLEKILSRTKLPESVKQRLADEFLVGEAGREILRLLNKGESIEKISAEVGMPLIVTKSQITRLQMLGYLDGRLKPTEKGLRAMVA
;
A
#
# COMPACT_ATOMS: atom_id res chain seq x y z
N MET A 1 31.71 39.11 54.09
CA MET A 1 31.92 38.02 53.10
C MET A 1 30.69 37.12 52.99
N LEU A 2 30.15 36.58 54.10
CA LEU A 2 28.94 35.73 54.14
C LEU A 2 27.72 36.26 53.35
N TRP A 3 27.45 37.56 53.38
CA TRP A 3 26.30 38.15 52.67
C TRP A 3 26.42 38.05 51.14
N VAL A 4 27.64 38.12 50.61
CA VAL A 4 27.87 38.01 49.16
C VAL A 4 27.66 36.56 48.71
N GLU A 5 28.06 35.59 49.52
CA GLU A 5 27.85 34.16 49.24
C GLU A 5 26.38 33.77 49.27
N ILE A 6 25.59 34.32 50.22
CA ILE A 6 24.15 34.06 50.31
C ILE A 6 23.43 34.62 49.08
N VAL A 7 23.75 35.85 48.67
CA VAL A 7 23.14 36.46 47.47
C VAL A 7 23.51 35.69 46.20
N LEU A 8 24.77 35.26 46.09
CA LEU A 8 25.24 34.46 44.95
C LEU A 8 24.52 33.10 44.88
N MET A 9 24.36 32.43 46.03
CA MET A 9 23.66 31.15 46.11
C MET A 9 22.18 31.28 45.74
N CYS A 10 21.50 32.32 46.23
CA CYS A 10 20.12 32.63 45.83
C CYS A 10 20.01 32.88 44.31
N MET A 11 20.95 33.61 43.72
CA MET A 11 20.97 33.88 42.29
C MET A 11 21.14 32.61 41.44
N VAL A 12 22.00 31.67 41.89
CA VAL A 12 22.19 30.37 41.23
C VAL A 12 20.93 29.51 41.30
N ILE A 13 20.24 29.49 42.44
CA ILE A 13 18.97 28.74 42.61
C ILE A 13 17.89 29.31 41.69
N VAL A 14 17.78 30.64 41.58
CA VAL A 14 16.81 31.30 40.69
C VAL A 14 17.11 30.99 39.23
N LEU A 15 18.39 31.04 38.82
CA LEU A 15 18.79 30.67 37.45
C LEU A 15 18.49 29.20 37.12
N LEU A 16 18.74 28.28 38.06
CA LEU A 16 18.39 26.87 37.89
C LEU A 16 16.88 26.66 37.77
N ALA A 17 16.09 27.36 38.59
CA ALA A 17 14.63 27.31 38.50
C ALA A 17 14.13 27.81 37.14
N ILE A 18 14.70 28.90 36.61
CA ILE A 18 14.35 29.44 35.29
C ILE A 18 14.75 28.49 34.15
N VAL A 19 15.92 27.83 34.24
CA VAL A 19 16.35 26.86 33.21
C VAL A 19 15.48 25.59 33.24
N LEU A 20 15.09 25.14 34.43
CA LEU A 20 14.20 23.98 34.61
C LEU A 20 12.76 24.27 34.15
N TRP A 21 12.25 25.47 34.38
CA TRP A 21 10.90 25.87 33.94
C TRP A 21 10.84 26.39 32.50
N GLY A 22 11.93 26.97 31.97
CA GLY A 22 12.01 27.64 30.67
C GLY A 22 12.11 26.72 29.46
N ARG A 23 12.41 25.42 29.66
CA ARG A 23 12.25 24.42 28.60
C ARG A 23 10.76 24.10 28.48
N GLY A 24 10.09 24.77 27.52
CA GLY A 24 8.67 24.63 27.14
C GLY A 24 8.19 23.24 26.70
N GLY A 25 8.72 22.16 27.26
CA GLY A 25 8.29 20.78 27.07
C GLY A 25 7.03 20.44 27.85
N VAL A 26 6.88 20.93 29.09
CA VAL A 26 5.75 20.52 29.96
C VAL A 26 4.38 21.02 29.45
N LEU A 27 4.33 22.24 28.91
CA LEU A 27 3.10 22.79 28.29
C LEU A 27 2.76 22.10 26.96
N ARG A 28 3.79 21.70 26.18
CA ARG A 28 3.61 21.00 24.91
C ARG A 28 3.19 19.54 25.14
N GLN A 29 3.72 18.92 26.18
CA GLN A 29 3.37 17.56 26.60
C GLN A 29 1.91 17.47 27.09
N ARG A 30 1.43 18.46 27.86
CA ARG A 30 0.02 18.53 28.25
C ARG A 30 -0.94 18.79 27.09
N ARG A 31 -0.51 19.53 26.04
CA ARG A 31 -1.31 19.69 24.81
C ARG A 31 -1.38 18.38 24.02
N LEU A 32 -0.25 17.69 23.87
CA LEU A 32 -0.18 16.40 23.19
C LEU A 32 -1.00 15.32 23.90
N GLU A 33 -0.98 15.30 25.23
CA GLU A 33 -1.83 14.38 26.02
C GLU A 33 -3.32 14.66 25.78
N ARG A 34 -3.74 15.93 25.71
CA ARG A 34 -5.14 16.28 25.38
C ARG A 34 -5.53 15.88 23.96
N GLU A 35 -4.64 16.07 22.98
CA GLU A 35 -4.89 15.64 21.60
C GLU A 35 -4.99 14.10 21.49
N ILE A 36 -4.18 13.36 22.25
CA ILE A 36 -4.27 11.89 22.32
C ILE A 36 -5.60 11.45 22.96
N GLU A 37 -6.02 12.10 24.04
CA GLU A 37 -7.28 11.80 24.72
C GLU A 37 -8.49 12.09 23.80
N GLU A 38 -8.44 13.19 23.06
CA GLU A 38 -9.50 13.59 22.13
C GLU A 38 -9.57 12.64 20.92
N LEU A 39 -8.42 12.23 20.38
CA LEU A 39 -8.36 11.22 19.31
C LEU A 39 -8.83 9.85 19.79
N ARG A 40 -8.48 9.42 21.01
CA ARG A 40 -9.01 8.20 21.63
C ARG A 40 -10.53 8.25 21.79
N SER A 41 -11.03 9.38 22.27
CA SER A 41 -12.47 9.59 22.48
C SER A 41 -13.23 9.52 21.15
N ARG A 42 -12.72 10.20 20.11
CA ARG A 42 -13.29 10.12 18.76
C ARG A 42 -13.22 8.70 18.19
N LEU A 43 -12.12 7.97 18.40
CA LEU A 43 -11.98 6.60 17.92
C LEU A 43 -12.98 5.64 18.59
N ILE A 44 -13.25 5.83 19.88
CA ILE A 44 -14.28 5.09 20.62
C ILE A 44 -15.69 5.45 20.10
N GLU A 45 -15.93 6.72 19.80
CA GLU A 45 -17.21 7.19 19.25
C GLU A 45 -17.45 6.65 17.83
N TYR A 46 -16.45 6.71 16.96
CA TYR A 46 -16.48 6.05 15.63
C TYR A 46 -16.64 4.53 15.76
N SER A 47 -16.02 3.90 16.75
CA SER A 47 -16.15 2.46 17.01
C SER A 47 -17.51 2.07 17.56
N ARG A 48 -18.25 2.99 18.19
CA ARG A 48 -19.64 2.77 18.66
C ARG A 48 -20.69 3.08 17.59
N ALA A 49 -20.39 4.00 16.66
CA ALA A 49 -21.30 4.38 15.58
C ALA A 49 -21.23 3.43 14.36
N GLN A 50 -20.17 2.65 14.22
CA GLN A 50 -20.16 1.57 13.24
C GLN A 50 -20.98 0.38 13.76
N PRO A 51 -21.92 -0.19 12.97
CA PRO A 51 -22.43 -1.51 13.28
C PRO A 51 -21.21 -2.42 13.38
N VAL A 52 -21.12 -3.18 14.46
CA VAL A 52 -20.04 -4.14 14.71
C VAL A 52 -19.78 -4.91 13.42
N VAL A 53 -18.77 -4.50 12.66
CA VAL A 53 -18.16 -5.33 11.66
C VAL A 53 -17.49 -6.37 12.53
N LEU A 54 -18.25 -7.43 12.84
CA LEU A 54 -17.71 -8.70 13.30
C LEU A 54 -16.42 -8.87 12.51
N PRO A 55 -15.28 -9.15 13.15
CA PRO A 55 -14.10 -9.52 12.41
C PRO A 55 -14.53 -10.75 11.63
N GLN A 56 -14.96 -10.54 10.38
CA GLN A 56 -15.11 -11.59 9.41
C GLN A 56 -13.70 -12.15 9.44
N LYS A 57 -13.56 -13.34 10.03
CA LYS A 57 -12.34 -14.11 9.96
C LYS A 57 -12.02 -14.10 8.48
N ILE A 58 -11.07 -13.26 8.07
CA ILE A 58 -10.49 -13.27 6.74
C ILE A 58 -10.07 -14.72 6.63
N GLY A 59 -10.83 -15.49 5.84
CA GLY A 59 -10.65 -16.92 5.79
C GLY A 59 -9.17 -17.18 5.47
N PRO A 60 -8.55 -18.22 6.05
CA PRO A 60 -7.17 -18.57 5.69
C PRO A 60 -6.99 -18.60 4.16
N ASP A 61 -8.02 -19.02 3.43
CA ASP A 61 -8.11 -19.03 1.97
C ASP A 61 -7.98 -17.65 1.31
N LEU A 62 -8.56 -16.58 1.88
CA LEU A 62 -8.46 -15.22 1.32
C LEU A 62 -7.06 -14.64 1.57
N TYR A 63 -6.52 -14.85 2.76
CA TYR A 63 -5.16 -14.41 3.09
C TYR A 63 -4.11 -15.09 2.21
N GLU A 64 -4.20 -16.42 2.05
CA GLU A 64 -3.28 -17.16 1.18
C GLU A 64 -3.42 -16.73 -0.28
N PHE A 65 -4.64 -16.51 -0.75
CA PHE A 65 -4.90 -16.03 -2.10
C PHE A 65 -4.28 -14.66 -2.36
N VAL A 66 -4.50 -13.69 -1.48
CA VAL A 66 -3.90 -12.34 -1.59
C VAL A 66 -2.38 -12.41 -1.52
N LYS A 67 -1.83 -13.21 -0.59
CA LYS A 67 -0.38 -13.42 -0.48
C LYS A 67 0.21 -14.01 -1.75
N ASP A 68 -0.48 -14.94 -2.40
CA ASP A 68 -0.03 -15.51 -3.67
C ASP A 68 -0.07 -14.51 -4.81
N LEU A 69 -1.11 -13.66 -4.89
CA LEU A 69 -1.19 -12.57 -5.86
C LEU A 69 -0.07 -11.55 -5.65
N GLU A 70 0.21 -11.15 -4.42
CA GLU A 70 1.31 -10.23 -4.09
C GLU A 70 2.67 -10.85 -4.43
N THR A 71 2.85 -12.14 -4.13
CA THR A 71 4.06 -12.87 -4.48
C THR A 71 4.24 -12.94 -5.99
N LEU A 72 3.17 -13.18 -6.75
CA LEU A 72 3.19 -13.15 -8.21
C LEU A 72 3.55 -11.76 -8.74
N ARG A 73 2.89 -10.71 -8.25
CA ARG A 73 3.17 -9.30 -8.61
C ARG A 73 4.65 -8.96 -8.41
N SER A 74 5.20 -9.35 -7.26
CA SER A 74 6.60 -9.11 -6.91
C SER A 74 7.56 -9.95 -7.77
N ALA A 75 7.21 -11.21 -8.07
CA ALA A 75 8.01 -12.07 -8.93
C ALA A 75 8.12 -11.53 -10.36
N ILE A 76 6.99 -11.03 -10.91
CA ILE A 76 6.91 -10.39 -12.22
C ILE A 76 7.63 -9.04 -12.23
N ALA A 77 7.66 -8.34 -11.10
CA ALA A 77 8.51 -7.16 -10.90
C ALA A 77 10.02 -7.46 -10.89
N GLY A 78 10.43 -8.72 -10.89
CA GLY A 78 11.84 -9.14 -10.89
C GLY A 78 12.39 -9.61 -9.54
N ALA A 79 11.56 -9.74 -8.50
CA ALA A 79 12.03 -10.19 -7.19
C ALA A 79 12.42 -11.68 -7.21
N LYS A 80 13.74 -11.97 -7.27
CA LYS A 80 14.30 -13.33 -7.35
C LYS A 80 13.83 -14.28 -6.24
N ILE A 81 13.54 -13.76 -5.05
CA ILE A 81 13.01 -14.56 -3.94
C ILE A 81 11.59 -15.02 -4.27
N CYS A 82 10.71 -14.09 -4.66
CA CYS A 82 9.34 -14.40 -5.06
C CYS A 82 9.29 -15.32 -6.28
N GLN A 83 10.19 -15.15 -7.26
CA GLN A 83 10.29 -16.05 -8.40
C GLN A 83 10.59 -17.50 -7.97
N ARG A 84 11.52 -17.70 -7.03
CA ARG A 84 11.82 -19.02 -6.46
C ARG A 84 10.63 -19.59 -5.68
N VAL A 85 9.91 -18.76 -4.93
CA VAL A 85 8.71 -19.17 -4.19
C VAL A 85 7.62 -19.63 -5.16
N ILE A 86 7.33 -18.86 -6.21
CA ILE A 86 6.35 -19.22 -7.24
C ILE A 86 6.76 -20.53 -7.94
N LEU A 87 8.01 -20.64 -8.38
CA LEU A 87 8.50 -21.84 -9.04
C LEU A 87 8.38 -23.08 -8.13
N LYS A 88 8.71 -22.96 -6.85
CA LYS A 88 8.60 -24.05 -5.88
C LYS A 88 7.15 -24.44 -5.59
N LYS A 89 6.23 -23.47 -5.48
CA LYS A 89 4.82 -23.70 -5.11
C LYS A 89 3.94 -24.14 -6.28
N TYR A 90 4.24 -23.67 -7.49
CA TYR A 90 3.41 -23.84 -8.69
C TYR A 90 4.08 -24.64 -9.82
N GLY A 91 5.38 -24.90 -9.72
CA GLY A 91 6.15 -25.69 -10.69
C GLY A 91 6.38 -24.99 -12.03
N VAL A 92 6.00 -23.72 -12.16
CA VAL A 92 6.07 -22.95 -13.41
C VAL A 92 6.66 -21.57 -13.15
N LYS A 93 7.20 -20.93 -14.20
CA LYS A 93 7.73 -19.56 -14.12
C LYS A 93 6.58 -18.54 -13.93
N PRO A 94 6.85 -17.37 -13.32
CA PRO A 94 5.85 -16.31 -13.18
C PRO A 94 5.29 -15.88 -14.53
N GLY A 95 3.97 -15.88 -14.67
CA GLY A 95 3.26 -15.62 -15.92
C GLY A 95 1.76 -15.85 -15.80
N PRO A 96 1.03 -15.94 -16.93
CA PRO A 96 -0.42 -16.05 -16.93
C PRO A 96 -0.88 -17.40 -16.35
N GLU A 97 -0.14 -18.48 -16.63
CA GLU A 97 -0.40 -19.82 -16.09
C GLU A 97 -0.40 -19.86 -14.56
N VAL A 98 0.50 -19.10 -13.91
CA VAL A 98 0.55 -19.04 -12.45
C VAL A 98 -0.72 -18.39 -11.90
N LEU A 99 -1.18 -17.32 -12.55
CA LEU A 99 -2.41 -16.65 -12.14
C LEU A 99 -3.62 -17.57 -12.26
N GLU A 100 -3.74 -18.34 -13.35
CA GLU A 100 -4.80 -19.35 -13.49
C GLU A 100 -4.75 -20.42 -12.40
N LYS A 101 -3.55 -20.88 -12.03
CA LYS A 101 -3.35 -21.80 -10.90
C LYS A 101 -3.72 -21.19 -9.55
N ILE A 102 -3.47 -19.90 -9.33
CA ILE A 102 -3.86 -19.19 -8.10
C ILE A 102 -5.39 -19.07 -8.04
N LEU A 103 -6.04 -18.66 -9.14
CA LEU A 103 -7.50 -18.51 -9.24
C LEU A 103 -8.23 -19.85 -9.05
N SER A 104 -7.73 -20.92 -9.65
CA SER A 104 -8.34 -22.25 -9.54
C SER A 104 -8.20 -22.89 -8.16
N ARG A 105 -7.14 -22.58 -7.40
CA ARG A 105 -6.91 -23.15 -6.06
C ARG A 105 -7.78 -22.56 -4.96
N THR A 106 -8.20 -21.30 -5.08
CA THR A 106 -8.99 -20.65 -4.04
C THR A 106 -10.48 -20.99 -4.15
N LYS A 107 -11.13 -21.18 -3.00
CA LYS A 107 -12.56 -21.51 -2.89
C LYS A 107 -13.47 -20.27 -2.86
N LEU A 108 -12.91 -19.08 -3.07
CA LEU A 108 -13.68 -17.84 -3.15
C LEU A 108 -14.67 -17.85 -4.32
N PRO A 109 -15.74 -17.03 -4.28
CA PRO A 109 -16.60 -16.83 -5.45
C PRO A 109 -15.80 -16.28 -6.63
N GLU A 110 -16.09 -16.75 -7.85
CA GLU A 110 -15.30 -16.40 -9.04
C GLU A 110 -15.24 -14.88 -9.30
N SER A 111 -16.36 -14.17 -9.10
CA SER A 111 -16.40 -12.70 -9.20
C SER A 111 -15.45 -12.00 -8.22
N VAL A 112 -15.30 -12.53 -7.01
CA VAL A 112 -14.41 -11.98 -5.98
C VAL A 112 -12.95 -12.24 -6.35
N LYS A 113 -12.65 -13.44 -6.85
CA LYS A 113 -11.29 -13.80 -7.29
C LYS A 113 -10.80 -12.89 -8.40
N GLN A 114 -11.62 -12.71 -9.44
CA GLN A 114 -11.28 -11.89 -10.60
C GLN A 114 -11.09 -10.43 -10.19
N ARG A 115 -12.04 -9.88 -9.41
CA ARG A 115 -11.93 -8.50 -8.93
C ARG A 115 -10.68 -8.26 -8.10
N LEU A 116 -10.34 -9.16 -7.18
CA LEU A 116 -9.12 -9.06 -6.39
C LEU A 116 -7.86 -9.23 -7.24
N ALA A 117 -7.86 -10.14 -8.21
CA ALA A 117 -6.73 -10.31 -9.12
C ALA A 117 -6.49 -9.04 -9.96
N ASP A 118 -7.55 -8.45 -10.52
CA ASP A 118 -7.46 -7.21 -11.28
C ASP A 118 -6.99 -6.05 -10.40
N GLU A 119 -7.50 -5.94 -9.18
CA GLU A 119 -7.10 -4.89 -8.24
C GLU A 119 -5.61 -4.99 -7.86
N PHE A 120 -5.12 -6.20 -7.55
CA PHE A 120 -3.73 -6.38 -7.13
C PHE A 120 -2.72 -6.34 -8.28
N LEU A 121 -3.10 -6.83 -9.45
CA LEU A 121 -2.17 -7.00 -10.57
C LEU A 121 -2.20 -5.86 -11.57
N VAL A 122 -3.35 -5.19 -11.71
CA VAL A 122 -3.53 -4.04 -12.61
C VAL A 122 -3.56 -2.76 -11.77
N GLY A 123 -4.48 -2.69 -10.80
CA GLY A 123 -4.71 -1.49 -9.98
C GLY A 123 -5.10 -0.27 -10.81
N GLU A 124 -5.26 0.89 -10.16
CA GLU A 124 -5.73 2.11 -10.82
C GLU A 124 -4.79 2.58 -11.95
N ALA A 125 -3.48 2.64 -11.68
CA ALA A 125 -2.49 3.06 -12.68
C ALA A 125 -2.45 2.12 -13.89
N GLY A 126 -2.57 0.80 -13.68
CA GLY A 126 -2.64 -0.16 -14.78
C GLY A 126 -3.92 -0.01 -15.59
N ARG A 127 -5.05 0.27 -14.94
CA ARG A 127 -6.34 0.51 -15.63
C ARG A 127 -6.26 1.74 -16.51
N GLU A 128 -5.64 2.82 -16.02
CA GLU A 128 -5.47 4.02 -16.82
C GLU A 128 -4.51 3.80 -18.00
N ILE A 129 -3.41 3.08 -17.80
CA ILE A 129 -2.53 2.64 -18.89
C ILE A 129 -3.33 1.85 -19.94
N LEU A 130 -4.16 0.89 -19.54
CA LEU A 130 -4.97 0.08 -20.46
C LEU A 130 -5.95 0.96 -21.26
N ARG A 131 -6.60 1.94 -20.61
CA ARG A 131 -7.54 2.85 -21.27
C ARG A 131 -6.85 3.72 -22.32
N LEU A 132 -5.70 4.29 -21.97
CA LEU A 132 -4.96 5.16 -22.88
C LEU A 132 -4.33 4.37 -24.04
N LEU A 133 -3.82 3.17 -23.79
CA LEU A 133 -3.38 2.26 -24.86
C LEU A 133 -4.53 1.88 -25.79
N ASN A 134 -5.72 1.63 -25.25
CA ASN A 134 -6.91 1.34 -26.07
C ASN A 134 -7.32 2.51 -26.98
N LYS A 135 -7.05 3.75 -26.55
CA LYS A 135 -7.24 4.96 -27.34
C LYS A 135 -6.14 5.19 -28.40
N GLY A 136 -5.09 4.37 -28.40
CA GLY A 136 -3.96 4.48 -29.32
C GLY A 136 -2.92 5.52 -28.92
N GLU A 137 -2.87 5.91 -27.64
CA GLU A 137 -1.91 6.89 -27.15
C GLU A 137 -0.48 6.34 -27.10
N SER A 138 0.51 7.22 -27.29
CA SER A 138 1.93 6.83 -27.17
C SER A 138 2.33 6.59 -25.71
N ILE A 139 3.36 5.76 -25.50
CA ILE A 139 3.85 5.42 -24.15
C ILE A 139 4.33 6.67 -23.41
N GLU A 140 4.91 7.64 -24.12
CA GLU A 140 5.37 8.92 -23.57
C GLU A 140 4.19 9.74 -23.03
N LYS A 141 3.10 9.84 -23.80
CA LYS A 141 1.89 10.55 -23.38
C LYS A 141 1.20 9.85 -22.22
N ILE A 142 1.13 8.51 -22.25
CA ILE A 142 0.63 7.71 -21.13
C ILE A 142 1.43 7.98 -19.86
N SER A 143 2.75 8.04 -19.97
CA SER A 143 3.63 8.30 -18.83
C SER A 143 3.35 9.65 -18.19
N ALA A 144 3.14 10.68 -19.02
CA ALA A 144 2.79 12.03 -18.55
C ALA A 144 1.42 12.06 -17.89
N GLU A 145 0.41 11.44 -18.51
CA GLU A 145 -0.98 11.44 -18.03
C GLU A 145 -1.13 10.70 -16.70
N VAL A 146 -0.50 9.53 -16.55
CA VAL A 146 -0.56 8.74 -15.31
C VAL A 146 0.41 9.30 -14.24
N GLY A 147 1.26 10.26 -14.59
CA GLY A 147 2.21 10.88 -13.65
C GLY A 147 3.34 9.94 -13.20
N MET A 148 3.74 8.99 -14.05
CA MET A 148 4.81 8.03 -13.76
C MET A 148 6.05 8.30 -14.62
N PRO A 149 7.26 7.96 -14.14
CA PRO A 149 8.45 7.97 -14.99
C PRO A 149 8.33 6.98 -16.15
N LEU A 150 8.87 7.33 -17.33
CA LEU A 150 8.75 6.51 -18.54
C LEU A 150 9.23 5.06 -18.36
N ILE A 151 10.31 4.87 -17.59
CA ILE A 151 10.84 3.53 -17.28
C ILE A 151 9.85 2.69 -16.45
N VAL A 152 9.12 3.34 -15.52
CA VAL A 152 8.11 2.69 -14.69
C VAL A 152 6.89 2.35 -15.53
N THR A 153 6.43 3.27 -16.38
CA THR A 153 5.33 3.04 -17.33
C THR A 153 5.63 1.86 -18.26
N LYS A 154 6.82 1.84 -18.88
CA LYS A 154 7.27 0.71 -19.71
C LYS A 154 7.31 -0.60 -18.92
N SER A 155 7.83 -0.57 -17.69
CA SER A 155 7.83 -1.75 -16.82
C SER A 155 6.41 -2.25 -16.57
N GLN A 156 5.46 -1.38 -16.20
CA GLN A 156 4.07 -1.76 -15.97
C GLN A 156 3.42 -2.37 -17.22
N ILE A 157 3.63 -1.78 -18.39
CA ILE A 157 3.17 -2.32 -19.67
C ILE A 157 3.72 -3.74 -19.90
N THR A 158 5.02 -3.97 -19.67
CA THR A 158 5.60 -5.31 -19.76
C THR A 158 4.93 -6.29 -18.80
N ARG A 159 4.61 -5.88 -17.57
CA ARG A 159 3.91 -6.76 -16.60
C ARG A 159 2.50 -7.09 -17.06
N LEU A 160 1.76 -6.11 -17.59
CA LEU A 160 0.42 -6.30 -18.13
C LEU A 160 0.44 -7.26 -19.33
N GLN A 161 1.46 -7.17 -20.20
CA GLN A 161 1.69 -8.15 -21.27
C GLN A 161 2.00 -9.54 -20.74
N MET A 162 2.94 -9.65 -19.79
CA MET A 162 3.30 -10.93 -19.16
C MET A 162 2.11 -11.64 -18.49
N LEU A 163 1.15 -10.88 -17.99
CA LEU A 163 -0.06 -11.40 -17.34
C LEU A 163 -1.23 -11.61 -18.31
N GLY A 164 -1.03 -11.34 -19.60
CA GLY A 164 -2.02 -11.52 -20.65
C GLY A 164 -3.13 -10.47 -20.68
N TYR A 165 -2.96 -9.32 -20.02
CA TYR A 165 -3.89 -8.18 -20.13
C TYR A 165 -3.67 -7.39 -21.44
N LEU A 166 -2.47 -7.44 -21.98
CA LEU A 166 -2.08 -6.83 -23.25
C LEU A 166 -1.53 -7.90 -24.19
N ASP A 167 -1.79 -7.76 -25.49
CA ASP A 167 -1.19 -8.59 -26.53
C ASP A 167 0.23 -8.09 -26.92
N GLY A 168 0.87 -8.78 -27.87
CA GLY A 168 2.19 -8.41 -28.39
C GLY A 168 2.21 -7.06 -29.14
N ARG A 169 1.05 -6.50 -29.48
CA ARG A 169 0.87 -5.21 -30.16
C ARG A 169 0.42 -4.10 -29.21
N LEU A 170 0.49 -4.34 -27.89
CA LEU A 170 0.06 -3.43 -26.82
C LEU A 170 -1.44 -3.10 -26.86
N LYS A 171 -2.26 -3.96 -27.48
CA LYS A 171 -3.71 -3.84 -27.42
C LYS A 171 -4.26 -4.63 -26.23
N PRO A 172 -5.26 -4.10 -25.51
CA PRO A 172 -5.96 -4.86 -24.47
C PRO A 172 -6.56 -6.16 -25.03
N THR A 173 -6.31 -7.27 -24.33
CA THR A 173 -7.01 -8.54 -24.58
C THR A 173 -8.42 -8.48 -23.98
N GLU A 174 -9.26 -9.50 -24.19
CA GLU A 174 -10.55 -9.61 -23.50
C GLU A 174 -10.42 -9.47 -21.97
N LYS A 175 -9.36 -10.04 -21.41
CA LYS A 175 -9.03 -9.90 -19.99
C LYS A 175 -8.67 -8.46 -19.62
N GLY A 176 -7.84 -7.78 -20.44
CA GLY A 176 -7.53 -6.37 -20.28
C GLY A 176 -8.76 -5.47 -20.37
N LEU A 177 -9.68 -5.75 -21.29
CA LEU A 177 -10.94 -5.03 -21.46
C LEU A 177 -11.82 -5.14 -20.21
N ARG A 178 -11.95 -6.34 -19.63
CA ARG A 178 -12.70 -6.54 -18.38
C ARG A 178 -12.06 -5.80 -17.20
N ALA A 179 -10.74 -5.87 -17.06
CA ALA A 179 -10.03 -5.25 -15.94
C ALA A 179 -10.14 -3.71 -15.92
N MET A 180 -10.42 -3.06 -17.06
CA MET A 180 -10.63 -1.60 -17.12
C MET A 180 -11.92 -1.12 -16.44
N VAL A 181 -12.92 -2.01 -16.32
CA VAL A 181 -14.29 -1.72 -15.87
C VAL A 181 -14.56 -2.26 -14.46
N ALA A 182 -13.77 -3.24 -14.02
CA ALA A 182 -13.72 -3.71 -12.62
C ALA A 182 -13.32 -2.58 -11.67
#